data_AF-A0A093XU48-F1
#
_entry.id   AF-A0A093XU48-F1
#
_cell.length_a   1.000
_cell.length_b   1.000
_cell.length_c   1.000
_cell.angle_alpha   90.00
_cell.angle_beta   90.00
_cell.angle_gamma   90.00
#
_symmetry.space_group_name_H-M   'P 1'
#
loop_
_entity.id
_entity.type
_entity.pdbx_description
1 polymer ?
#
loop_
_entity_poly.entity_id
_entity_poly.type
_entity_poly.pdbx_seq_one_letter_code
_entity_poly.pdbx_strand_id
1 'polypeptide(L)'
;MPSSSRKKHKDQIRERSALSARIAKYGIEMSPCSFCERNFKKCIVSRDGSARCSECARSGKKCDVEGIPVDDWESLEREELRIEREREAALERLLRLDKQTKFFRAKGREMLRRGLSSLDELDELDDARETKRLEQLGCNEQQQTVAAAIAPPTPDAVYDDNFLVSLSPSSFWTSMGASEDIPIALQ
;
A
#
# COMPACT_ATOMS: atom_id res chain seq x y z
N MET A 1 53.72 45.03 23.17
CA MET A 1 52.75 44.86 22.05
C MET A 1 52.89 43.46 21.47
N PRO A 2 51.89 42.55 21.56
CA PRO A 2 51.99 41.24 20.94
C PRO A 2 52.10 41.36 19.41
N SER A 3 53.08 40.68 18.82
CA SER A 3 53.35 40.70 17.38
C SER A 3 52.14 40.22 16.57
N SER A 4 51.86 40.87 15.44
CA SER A 4 50.69 40.61 14.57
C SER A 4 50.50 39.11 14.25
N SER A 5 51.59 38.36 14.07
CA SER A 5 51.57 36.92 13.80
C SER A 5 50.98 36.07 14.96
N ARG A 6 51.27 36.44 16.22
CA ARG A 6 50.74 35.73 17.40
C ARG A 6 49.24 35.91 17.58
N LYS A 7 48.70 37.08 17.20
CA LYS A 7 47.26 37.34 17.22
C LYS A 7 46.53 36.46 16.19
N LYS A 8 47.00 36.44 14.94
CA LYS A 8 46.44 35.61 13.86
C LYS A 8 46.36 34.12 14.22
N HIS A 9 47.43 33.57 14.82
CA HIS A 9 47.45 32.17 15.24
C HIS A 9 46.40 31.86 16.34
N LYS A 10 46.25 32.77 17.31
CA LYS A 10 45.24 32.63 18.37
C LYS A 10 43.82 32.68 17.82
N ASP A 11 43.56 33.58 16.88
CA ASP A 11 42.25 33.70 16.24
C ASP A 11 41.92 32.46 15.41
N GLN A 12 42.90 31.92 14.68
CA GLN A 12 42.74 30.66 13.93
C GLN A 12 42.44 29.46 14.83
N ILE A 13 43.07 29.36 16.01
CA ILE A 13 42.75 28.30 16.99
C ILE A 13 41.31 28.43 17.48
N ARG A 14 40.87 29.65 17.80
CA ARG A 14 39.49 29.92 18.26
C ARG A 14 38.47 29.54 17.20
N GLU A 15 38.72 29.88 15.94
CA GLU A 15 37.85 29.54 14.82
C GLU A 15 37.73 28.02 14.64
N ARG A 16 38.84 27.29 14.66
CA ARG A 16 38.84 25.81 14.59
C ARG A 16 38.07 25.17 15.74
N SER A 17 38.24 25.69 16.95
CA SER A 17 37.52 25.20 18.13
C SER A 17 36.02 25.49 18.05
N ALA A 18 35.64 26.68 17.57
CA ALA A 18 34.24 27.05 17.41
C ALA A 18 33.55 26.22 16.33
N LEU A 19 34.22 25.97 15.20
CA LEU A 19 33.74 25.08 14.14
C LEU A 19 33.56 23.66 14.68
N SER A 20 34.58 23.11 15.34
CA SER A 20 34.52 21.78 15.95
C SER A 20 33.35 21.63 16.92
N ALA A 21 33.14 22.62 17.80
CA ALA A 21 32.03 22.62 18.75
C ALA A 21 30.66 22.64 18.06
N ARG A 22 30.52 23.42 16.97
CA ARG A 22 29.28 23.44 16.17
C ARG A 22 29.01 22.08 15.54
N ILE A 23 30.03 21.47 14.92
CA ILE A 23 29.92 20.15 14.28
C ILE A 23 29.60 19.08 15.33
N ALA A 24 30.26 19.11 16.48
CA ALA A 24 30.01 18.14 17.55
C ALA A 24 28.59 18.24 18.12
N LYS A 25 27.98 19.43 18.09
CA LYS A 25 26.62 19.66 18.62
C LYS A 25 25.51 19.27 17.65
N TYR A 26 25.67 19.57 16.36
CA TYR A 26 24.60 19.42 15.36
C TYR A 26 24.91 18.39 14.26
N GLY A 27 26.10 17.79 14.29
CA GLY A 27 26.52 16.80 13.30
C GLY A 27 26.00 15.40 13.58
N ILE A 28 26.28 14.50 12.64
CA ILE A 28 25.90 13.09 12.67
C ILE A 28 27.17 12.25 12.88
N GLU A 29 27.08 11.23 13.72
CA GLU A 29 28.14 10.22 13.85
C GLU A 29 28.19 9.35 12.59
N MET A 30 29.32 9.38 11.90
CA MET A 30 29.62 8.63 10.68
C MET A 30 30.68 7.58 10.95
N SER A 31 30.92 6.70 9.98
CA SER A 31 32.09 5.81 10.01
C SER A 31 33.38 6.62 10.23
N PRO A 32 34.33 6.08 11.01
CA PRO A 32 35.53 6.83 11.35
C PRO A 32 36.39 7.05 10.10
N CYS A 33 36.79 8.30 9.87
CA CYS A 33 37.83 8.60 8.87
C CYS A 33 39.20 8.07 9.35
N SER A 34 40.18 7.95 8.45
CA SER A 34 41.50 7.37 8.76
C SER A 34 42.20 7.98 9.97
N PHE A 35 41.96 9.27 10.26
CA PHE A 35 42.50 9.92 11.45
C PHE A 35 41.74 9.53 12.73
N CYS A 36 40.41 9.51 12.67
CA CYS A 36 39.58 9.19 13.82
C CYS A 36 39.71 7.72 14.20
N GLU A 37 39.84 6.83 13.22
CA GLU A 37 40.05 5.39 13.42
C GLU A 37 41.35 5.12 14.19
N ARG A 38 42.47 5.70 13.74
CA ARG A 38 43.79 5.56 14.40
C ARG A 38 43.85 6.10 15.82
N ASN A 39 43.01 7.07 16.15
CA ASN A 39 43.00 7.72 17.47
C ASN A 39 41.79 7.29 18.32
N PHE A 40 41.02 6.31 17.86
CA PHE A 40 39.80 5.82 18.51
C PHE A 40 38.85 6.95 18.91
N LYS A 41 38.57 7.84 17.96
CA LYS A 41 37.65 8.97 18.13
C LYS A 41 36.39 8.77 17.30
N LYS A 42 35.29 9.31 17.80
CA LYS A 42 34.03 9.41 17.05
C LYS A 42 34.18 10.41 15.92
N CYS A 43 33.76 10.02 14.72
CA CYS A 43 33.79 10.88 13.55
C CYS A 43 32.42 11.53 13.39
N ILE A 44 32.30 12.80 13.79
CA ILE A 44 31.04 13.55 13.70
C ILE A 44 31.16 14.54 12.56
N VAL A 45 30.27 14.47 11.57
CA VAL A 45 30.29 15.31 10.36
C VAL A 45 29.08 16.24 10.34
N SER A 46 29.27 17.45 9.83
CA SER A 46 28.15 18.38 9.61
C SER A 46 27.37 17.98 8.38
N ARG A 47 26.04 18.15 8.37
CA ARG A 47 25.25 17.96 7.14
C ARG A 47 25.68 18.96 6.06
N ASP A 48 25.68 20.25 6.39
CA ASP A 48 25.81 21.30 5.37
C ASP A 48 26.85 22.36 5.77
N GLY A 49 28.13 22.14 5.46
CA GLY A 49 29.11 23.24 5.53
C GLY A 49 30.54 22.92 5.95
N SER A 50 30.89 21.65 6.25
CA SER A 50 32.29 21.30 6.46
C SER A 50 32.63 19.93 5.88
N ALA A 51 33.62 19.90 4.99
CA ALA A 51 34.22 18.66 4.48
C ALA A 51 35.10 17.93 5.53
N ARG A 52 35.05 18.34 6.81
CA ARG A 52 35.86 17.77 7.89
C ARG A 52 34.99 17.42 9.07
N CYS A 53 35.29 16.30 9.72
CA CYS A 53 34.66 15.93 10.98
C CYS A 53 35.12 16.84 12.15
N SER A 54 34.41 16.81 13.27
CA SER A 54 34.64 17.63 14.46
C SER A 54 36.09 17.57 14.96
N GLU A 55 36.69 16.38 15.02
CA GLU A 55 38.05 16.15 15.53
C GLU A 55 39.13 16.60 14.54
N CYS A 56 38.93 16.34 13.25
CA CYS A 56 39.82 16.80 12.19
C CYS A 56 39.77 18.33 12.04
N ALA A 57 38.59 18.94 12.20
CA ALA A 57 38.42 20.39 12.23
C ALA A 57 39.17 21.03 13.40
N ARG A 58 39.04 20.45 14.60
CA ARG A 58 39.74 20.87 15.83
C ARG A 58 41.26 20.76 15.70
N SER A 59 41.73 19.61 15.21
CA SER A 59 43.15 19.29 15.06
C SER A 59 43.81 19.98 13.87
N GLY A 60 43.02 20.59 12.98
CA GLY A 60 43.52 21.20 11.75
C GLY A 60 44.12 20.19 10.77
N LYS A 61 43.66 18.94 10.79
CA LYS A 61 44.11 17.86 9.90
C LYS A 61 43.17 17.72 8.70
N LYS A 62 43.68 17.12 7.63
CA LYS A 62 42.85 16.70 6.49
C LYS A 62 41.92 15.58 6.96
N CYS A 63 40.68 15.60 6.48
CA CYS A 63 39.68 14.59 6.78
C CYS A 63 39.32 13.92 5.46
N ASP A 64 39.32 12.60 5.47
CA ASP A 64 38.94 11.69 4.39
C ASP A 64 37.56 11.08 4.66
N VAL A 65 36.72 11.78 5.44
CA VAL A 65 35.36 11.29 5.70
C VAL A 65 34.53 11.47 4.43
N GLU A 66 34.13 10.36 3.84
CA GLU A 66 33.12 10.35 2.79
C GLU A 66 31.77 10.53 3.48
N GLY A 67 31.19 11.74 3.32
CA GLY A 67 29.80 11.97 3.71
C GLY A 67 28.87 11.17 2.82
N ILE A 68 27.60 11.05 3.21
CA ILE A 68 26.63 10.39 2.34
C ILE A 68 26.22 11.42 1.28
N PRO A 69 26.55 11.21 0.00
CA PRO A 69 26.14 12.13 -1.06
C PRO A 69 24.60 12.15 -1.14
N VAL A 70 24.03 13.34 -1.05
CA VAL A 70 22.56 13.55 -1.09
C VAL A 70 21.98 13.06 -2.42
N ASP A 71 22.72 13.25 -3.51
CA ASP A 71 22.35 12.79 -4.85
C ASP A 71 22.19 11.25 -4.94
N ASP A 72 22.95 10.49 -4.15
CA ASP A 72 22.82 9.02 -4.15
C ASP A 72 21.52 8.57 -3.47
N TRP A 73 20.98 9.35 -2.52
CA TRP A 73 19.69 9.04 -1.90
C TRP A 73 18.53 9.25 -2.87
N GLU A 74 18.51 10.36 -3.61
CA GLU A 74 17.49 10.60 -4.62
C GLU A 74 17.56 9.58 -5.77
N SER A 75 18.77 9.10 -6.09
CA SER A 75 18.96 8.00 -7.04
C SER A 75 18.39 6.69 -6.49
N LEU A 76 18.67 6.38 -5.23
CA LEU A 76 18.19 5.17 -4.55
C LEU A 76 16.67 5.15 -4.43
N GLU A 77 16.05 6.26 -4.03
CA GLU A 77 14.60 6.38 -3.91
C GLU A 77 13.87 6.22 -5.25
N ARG A 78 14.44 6.78 -6.33
CA ARG A 78 13.92 6.57 -7.69
C ARG A 78 13.99 5.11 -8.11
N GLU A 79 15.07 4.44 -7.76
CA GLU A 79 15.27 3.03 -8.07
C GLU A 79 14.35 2.12 -7.25
N GLU A 80 14.15 2.42 -5.97
CA GLU A 80 13.18 1.75 -5.10
C GLU A 80 11.76 1.86 -5.69
N LEU A 81 11.34 3.06 -6.07
CA LEU A 81 10.02 3.28 -6.71
C LEU A 81 9.91 2.58 -8.08
N ARG A 82 11.01 2.43 -8.81
CA ARG A 82 11.02 1.64 -10.05
C ARG A 82 10.79 0.16 -9.75
N ILE A 83 11.51 -0.39 -8.78
CA ILE A 83 11.40 -1.80 -8.38
C ILE A 83 10.01 -2.11 -7.81
N GLU A 84 9.42 -1.22 -7.00
CA GLU A 84 8.08 -1.42 -6.45
C GLU A 84 7.03 -1.52 -7.55
N ARG A 85 7.08 -0.65 -8.57
CA ARG A 85 6.16 -0.71 -9.72
C ARG A 85 6.32 -1.99 -10.52
N GLU A 86 7.56 -2.44 -10.73
CA GLU A 86 7.83 -3.71 -11.41
C GLU A 86 7.30 -4.91 -10.61
N ARG A 87 7.44 -4.86 -9.28
CA ARG A 87 6.89 -5.87 -8.36
C ARG A 87 5.36 -5.91 -8.41
N GLU A 88 4.69 -4.78 -8.36
CA GLU A 88 3.23 -4.70 -8.45
C GLU A 88 2.70 -5.27 -9.77
N ALA A 89 3.32 -4.88 -10.90
CA ALA A 89 2.97 -5.42 -12.21
C ALA A 89 3.20 -6.94 -12.30
N ALA A 90 4.24 -7.46 -11.66
CA ALA A 90 4.48 -8.89 -11.58
C ALA A 90 3.42 -9.61 -10.73
N LEU A 91 3.01 -9.03 -9.60
CA LEU A 91 1.95 -9.58 -8.76
C LEU A 91 0.60 -9.62 -9.49
N GLU A 92 0.25 -8.59 -10.26
CA GLU A 92 -0.97 -8.59 -11.06
C GLU A 92 -0.98 -9.74 -12.08
N ARG A 93 0.16 -9.96 -12.76
CA ARG A 93 0.33 -11.08 -13.68
C ARG A 93 0.18 -12.43 -12.99
N LEU A 94 0.77 -12.60 -11.80
CA LEU A 94 0.64 -13.82 -11.00
C LEU A 94 -0.81 -14.07 -10.59
N LEU A 95 -1.52 -13.04 -10.11
CA LEU A 95 -2.93 -13.15 -9.75
C LEU A 95 -3.80 -13.56 -10.94
N ARG A 96 -3.51 -13.04 -12.14
CA ARG A 96 -4.20 -13.45 -13.37
C ARG A 96 -3.94 -14.92 -13.70
N LEU A 97 -2.68 -15.36 -13.65
CA LEU A 97 -2.30 -16.76 -13.91
C LEU A 97 -2.91 -17.71 -12.89
N ASP A 98 -3.00 -17.31 -11.62
CA ASP A 98 -3.66 -18.09 -10.57
C ASP A 98 -5.16 -18.26 -10.83
N LYS A 99 -5.84 -17.18 -11.27
CA LYS A 99 -7.25 -17.25 -11.66
C LYS A 99 -7.43 -18.21 -12.83
N GLN A 100 -6.60 -18.12 -13.87
CA GLN A 100 -6.65 -19.02 -15.02
C GLN A 100 -6.39 -20.47 -14.60
N THR A 101 -5.39 -20.71 -13.73
CA THR A 101 -5.07 -22.04 -13.22
C THR A 101 -6.24 -22.63 -12.44
N LYS A 102 -6.87 -21.84 -11.57
CA LYS A 102 -8.07 -22.27 -10.82
C LYS A 102 -9.24 -22.57 -11.75
N PHE A 103 -9.45 -21.73 -12.77
CA PHE A 103 -10.48 -21.92 -13.80
C PHE A 103 -10.28 -23.24 -14.55
N PHE A 104 -9.09 -23.47 -15.12
CA PHE A 104 -8.79 -24.70 -15.85
C PHE A 104 -8.85 -25.94 -14.96
N ARG A 105 -8.40 -25.85 -13.69
CA ARG A 105 -8.57 -26.95 -12.73
C ARG A 105 -10.04 -27.25 -12.44
N ALA A 106 -10.90 -26.22 -12.35
CA ALA A 106 -12.32 -26.41 -12.11
C ALA A 106 -13.02 -27.03 -13.32
N LYS A 107 -12.82 -26.47 -14.52
CA LYS A 107 -13.39 -27.01 -15.77
C LYS A 107 -12.87 -28.42 -16.07
N GLY A 108 -11.57 -28.69 -15.88
CA GLY A 108 -11.01 -30.03 -16.03
C GLY A 108 -11.62 -31.07 -15.09
N ARG A 109 -11.93 -30.72 -13.84
CA ARG A 109 -12.69 -31.61 -12.93
C ARG A 109 -14.10 -31.87 -13.42
N GLU A 110 -14.76 -30.87 -14.00
CA GLU A 110 -16.12 -31.02 -14.52
C GLU A 110 -16.16 -31.86 -15.80
N MET A 111 -15.18 -31.68 -16.69
CA MET A 111 -14.98 -32.55 -17.85
C MET A 111 -14.82 -34.01 -17.43
N LEU A 112 -13.95 -34.28 -16.44
CA LEU A 112 -13.76 -35.62 -15.90
C LEU A 112 -15.05 -36.19 -15.28
N ARG A 113 -15.82 -35.37 -14.57
CA ARG A 113 -17.09 -35.79 -13.95
C ARG A 113 -18.15 -36.14 -15.00
N ARG A 114 -18.23 -35.38 -16.09
CA ARG A 114 -19.23 -35.57 -17.17
C ARG A 114 -18.76 -36.52 -18.27
N GLY A 115 -17.48 -36.92 -18.28
CA GLY A 115 -16.90 -37.76 -19.32
C GLY A 115 -16.69 -37.04 -20.66
N LEU A 116 -16.47 -35.72 -20.63
CA LEU A 116 -16.26 -34.90 -21.82
C LEU A 116 -14.77 -34.83 -22.19
N SER A 117 -14.49 -34.73 -23.49
CA SER A 117 -13.12 -34.67 -24.02
C SER A 117 -12.65 -33.26 -24.34
N SER A 118 -13.55 -32.30 -24.52
CA SER A 118 -13.21 -30.90 -24.82
C SER A 118 -13.86 -29.90 -23.86
N LEU A 119 -13.23 -28.72 -23.73
CA LEU A 119 -13.80 -27.58 -23.02
C LEU A 119 -15.01 -27.00 -23.76
N ASP A 120 -14.97 -26.97 -25.09
CA ASP A 120 -16.06 -26.42 -25.92
C ASP A 120 -17.36 -27.23 -25.71
N GLU A 121 -17.25 -28.56 -25.67
CA GLU A 121 -18.38 -29.46 -25.34
C GLU A 121 -18.97 -29.17 -23.96
N LEU A 122 -18.11 -28.82 -22.98
CA LEU A 122 -18.56 -28.50 -21.63
C LEU A 122 -19.27 -27.15 -21.58
N ASP A 123 -18.75 -26.15 -22.30
CA ASP A 123 -19.34 -24.82 -22.35
C ASP A 123 -20.68 -24.82 -23.11
N GLU A 124 -20.78 -25.52 -24.24
CA GLU A 124 -22.05 -25.72 -24.96
C GLU A 124 -23.13 -26.35 -24.07
N LEU A 125 -22.76 -27.32 -23.23
CA LEU A 125 -23.68 -27.96 -22.30
C LEU A 125 -24.09 -27.05 -21.13
N ASP A 126 -23.17 -26.21 -20.64
CA ASP A 126 -23.48 -25.24 -19.59
C ASP A 126 -24.41 -24.14 -20.15
N ASP A 127 -24.13 -23.61 -21.34
CA ASP A 127 -24.93 -22.59 -22.04
C ASP A 127 -26.34 -23.11 -22.38
N ALA A 128 -26.45 -24.35 -22.87
CA ALA A 128 -27.74 -24.98 -23.14
C ALA A 128 -28.57 -25.21 -21.86
N ARG A 129 -27.92 -25.35 -20.69
CA ARG A 129 -28.61 -25.45 -19.40
C ARG A 129 -29.01 -24.08 -18.87
N GLU A 130 -28.16 -23.07 -19.06
CA GLU A 130 -28.42 -21.70 -18.62
C GLU A 130 -29.55 -21.06 -19.42
N THR A 131 -29.53 -21.17 -20.74
CA THR A 131 -30.63 -20.74 -21.63
C THR A 131 -31.97 -21.36 -21.21
N LYS A 132 -32.01 -22.67 -21.00
CA LYS A 132 -33.21 -23.37 -20.50
C LYS A 132 -33.67 -22.86 -19.13
N ARG A 133 -32.76 -22.52 -18.22
CA ARG A 133 -33.10 -21.94 -16.90
C ARG A 133 -33.68 -20.54 -17.06
N LEU A 134 -33.09 -19.70 -17.90
CA LEU A 134 -33.59 -18.35 -18.16
C LEU A 134 -34.98 -18.37 -18.82
N GLU A 135 -35.21 -19.27 -19.77
CA GLU A 135 -36.52 -19.49 -20.39
C GLU A 135 -37.58 -19.93 -19.36
N GLN A 136 -37.23 -20.85 -18.45
CA GLN A 136 -38.12 -21.28 -17.37
C GLN A 136 -38.44 -20.15 -16.38
N LEU A 137 -37.46 -19.31 -16.03
CA LEU A 137 -37.67 -18.15 -15.19
C LEU A 137 -38.60 -17.13 -15.87
N GLY A 138 -38.40 -16.86 -17.16
CA GLY A 138 -39.26 -15.99 -17.95
C GLY A 138 -40.70 -16.50 -18.09
N CYS A 139 -40.90 -17.81 -18.30
CA CYS A 139 -42.24 -18.41 -18.33
C CYS A 139 -42.94 -18.36 -16.96
N ASN A 140 -42.21 -18.56 -15.86
CA ASN A 140 -42.75 -18.45 -14.51
C ASN A 140 -43.18 -17.00 -14.18
N GLU A 141 -42.39 -16.01 -14.59
CA GLU A 141 -42.71 -14.59 -14.40
C GLU A 141 -43.91 -14.15 -15.26
N GLN A 142 -43.98 -14.62 -16.50
CA GLN A 142 -45.17 -14.45 -17.35
C GLN A 142 -46.40 -15.14 -16.78
N GLN A 143 -46.27 -16.34 -16.20
CA GLN A 143 -47.38 -17.03 -15.53
C GLN A 143 -47.86 -16.30 -14.27
N GLN A 144 -46.97 -15.66 -13.51
CA GLN A 144 -47.36 -14.82 -12.37
C GLN A 144 -48.11 -13.54 -12.80
N THR A 145 -47.69 -12.89 -13.89
CA THR A 145 -48.37 -11.68 -14.40
C THR A 145 -49.76 -11.98 -14.97
N VAL A 146 -49.92 -13.09 -15.73
CA VAL A 146 -51.25 -13.49 -16.23
C VAL A 146 -52.15 -14.01 -15.11
N ALA A 147 -51.62 -14.69 -14.09
CA ALA A 147 -52.40 -15.11 -12.92
C ALA A 147 -52.88 -13.91 -12.09
N ALA A 148 -52.07 -12.86 -11.95
CA ALA A 148 -52.48 -11.60 -11.31
C ALA A 148 -53.54 -10.85 -12.12
N ALA A 149 -53.53 -10.95 -13.46
CA ALA A 149 -54.52 -10.32 -14.33
C ALA A 149 -55.85 -11.09 -14.45
N ILE A 150 -55.87 -12.40 -14.14
CA ILE A 150 -57.06 -13.27 -14.17
C ILE A 150 -57.78 -13.31 -12.81
N ALA A 151 -57.19 -12.74 -11.75
CA ALA A 151 -57.88 -12.60 -10.47
C ALA A 151 -59.15 -11.73 -10.64
N PRO A 152 -60.35 -12.21 -10.26
CA PRO A 152 -61.56 -11.42 -10.37
C PRO A 152 -61.44 -10.15 -9.51
N PRO A 153 -61.96 -8.98 -9.95
CA PRO A 153 -62.02 -7.82 -9.09
C PRO A 153 -62.98 -8.13 -7.94
N THR A 154 -62.44 -8.44 -6.77
CA THR A 154 -63.23 -8.52 -5.55
C THR A 154 -63.63 -7.09 -5.17
N PRO A 155 -64.93 -6.76 -5.08
CA PRO A 155 -65.33 -5.53 -4.43
C PRO A 155 -65.14 -5.69 -2.92
N ASP A 156 -64.59 -4.65 -2.31
CA ASP A 156 -64.50 -4.40 -0.87
C ASP A 156 -63.51 -5.27 -0.07
N ALA A 157 -62.23 -4.91 -0.17
CA ALA A 157 -61.28 -5.11 0.92
C ALA A 157 -60.63 -3.76 1.24
N VAL A 158 -60.89 -3.27 2.45
CA VAL A 158 -60.28 -2.09 3.06
C VAL A 158 -58.76 -2.27 3.01
N TYR A 159 -58.06 -1.43 2.26
CA TYR A 159 -56.60 -1.38 2.26
C TYR A 159 -56.15 -0.67 3.55
N ASP A 160 -55.50 -1.42 4.43
CA ASP A 160 -54.69 -0.89 5.53
C ASP A 160 -53.37 -0.38 4.94
N ASP A 161 -53.13 0.93 5.08
CA ASP A 161 -51.96 1.68 4.61
C ASP A 161 -50.67 1.32 5.36
N ASN A 162 -50.27 0.04 5.37
CA ASN A 162 -49.07 -0.36 6.12
C ASN A 162 -48.16 -1.40 5.45
N PHE A 163 -48.29 -1.62 4.14
CA PHE A 163 -47.40 -2.56 3.43
C PHE A 163 -46.34 -1.87 2.54
N LEU A 164 -46.49 -0.59 2.20
CA LEU A 164 -45.58 0.10 1.27
C LEU A 164 -44.45 0.89 1.96
N VAL A 165 -44.16 0.60 3.23
CA VAL A 165 -43.01 1.18 3.96
C VAL A 165 -41.85 0.16 4.09
N SER A 166 -42.06 -1.11 3.72
CA SER A 166 -41.06 -2.18 3.90
C SER A 166 -40.10 -2.39 2.71
N LEU A 167 -40.23 -1.63 1.62
CA LEU A 167 -39.36 -1.73 0.44
C LEU A 167 -38.52 -0.46 0.21
N SER A 168 -38.22 0.27 1.29
CA SER A 168 -37.09 1.22 1.28
C SER A 168 -35.77 0.46 1.50
N PRO A 169 -34.71 0.70 0.72
CA PRO A 169 -33.41 0.03 0.86
C PRO A 169 -32.77 0.12 2.26
N SER A 170 -33.21 1.08 3.09
CA SER A 170 -32.75 1.26 4.47
C SER A 170 -33.30 0.26 5.49
N SER A 171 -34.36 -0.49 5.16
CA SER A 171 -35.06 -1.36 6.13
C SER A 171 -34.63 -2.83 6.06
N PHE A 172 -33.99 -3.26 4.98
CA PHE A 172 -33.53 -4.65 4.81
C PHE A 172 -32.50 -5.07 5.88
N TRP A 173 -31.58 -4.17 6.22
CA TRP A 173 -30.53 -4.45 7.21
C TRP A 173 -31.03 -4.51 8.66
N THR A 174 -32.16 -3.85 8.95
CA THR A 174 -32.74 -3.82 10.30
C THR A 174 -33.49 -5.11 10.65
N SER A 175 -34.02 -5.83 9.64
CA SER A 175 -34.74 -7.10 9.84
C SER A 175 -33.81 -8.31 10.06
N MET A 176 -32.53 -8.20 9.70
CA MET A 176 -31.53 -9.27 9.93
C MET A 176 -30.82 -9.20 11.29
N GLY A 177 -31.27 -8.34 12.22
CA GLY A 177 -30.82 -8.39 13.62
C GLY A 177 -29.32 -8.16 13.80
N ALA A 178 -28.70 -7.30 12.99
CA ALA A 178 -27.34 -6.83 13.22
C ALA A 178 -27.39 -5.59 14.14
N SER A 179 -27.39 -5.82 15.46
CA SER A 179 -27.12 -4.75 16.42
C SER A 179 -25.67 -4.31 16.26
N GLU A 180 -25.48 -3.11 15.72
CA GLU A 180 -24.23 -2.36 15.87
C GLU A 180 -24.12 -1.89 17.32
N ASP A 181 -23.42 -2.66 18.15
CA ASP A 181 -22.85 -2.17 19.41
C ASP A 181 -21.33 -2.29 19.32
N ILE A 182 -20.67 -1.25 18.80
CA ILE A 182 -19.27 -0.97 19.16
C ILE A 182 -19.26 0.43 19.77
N PRO A 183 -19.22 0.55 21.12
CA PRO A 183 -19.18 1.84 21.77
C PRO A 183 -17.80 2.48 21.63
N ILE A 184 -17.80 3.75 21.21
CA ILE A 184 -16.68 4.68 21.35
C ILE A 184 -16.66 5.16 22.82
N ALA A 185 -15.59 4.83 23.56
CA ALA A 185 -14.75 5.76 24.36
C ALA A 185 -14.22 5.21 25.72
N LEU A 186 -12.93 5.55 25.95
CA LEU A 186 -12.24 5.89 27.22
C LEU A 186 -11.71 4.76 28.15
N GLN A 187 -10.38 4.54 28.11
CA GLN A 187 -9.42 5.02 29.13
C GLN A 187 -7.98 4.97 28.63
#